data_AF-A0A819I0S3-F1
#
_entry.id   AF-A0A819I0S3-F1
#
_cell.length_a   1.000
_cell.length_b   1.000
_cell.length_c   1.000
_cell.angle_alpha   90.00
_cell.angle_beta   90.00
_cell.angle_gamma   90.00
#
_symmetry.space_group_name_H-M   'P 1'
#
loop_
_entity.id
_entity.type
_entity.pdbx_description
1 polymer ?
#
loop_
_entity_poly.entity_id
_entity_poly.type
_entity_poly.pdbx_seq_one_letter_code
_entity_poly.pdbx_strand_id
1 'polypeptide(L)'
;MYHIKLEELYDIFVNRNCYWIKEIFSRYSQQQGHKFKQNIILPTPLFEGSQEYINMNKTLDNNELVYEMKNLIERCSNNQHASYCFIMTFVHHYVNFYTTNKCNDDHVQLIEKLQTDLNKCFEPIGYKLLVLLCQNFSVDSYYHLNQTMSLDMLHRRLLALNIVAIFLSFKAYKNSTFLSSILFDERLKMPKNYVEHLENLYMFTKSHIK
;
A
#
# COMPACT_ATOMS: atom_id res chain seq x y z
N MET A 1 31.46 12.74 -10.08
CA MET A 1 30.00 12.97 -10.01
C MET A 1 29.43 12.48 -11.33
N TYR A 2 28.81 11.31 -11.35
CA TYR A 2 28.38 10.68 -12.60
C TYR A 2 27.10 11.36 -13.10
N HIS A 3 27.21 12.07 -14.23
CA HIS A 3 26.06 12.61 -14.95
C HIS A 3 25.50 11.50 -15.84
N ILE A 4 24.37 10.93 -15.44
CA ILE A 4 23.59 10.01 -16.28
C ILE A 4 22.95 10.85 -17.38
N LYS A 5 23.15 10.45 -18.63
CA LYS A 5 22.56 11.15 -19.78
C LYS A 5 21.08 10.83 -19.89
N LEU A 6 20.30 11.78 -20.42
CA LEU A 6 18.85 11.64 -20.56
C LEU A 6 18.46 10.39 -21.38
N GLU A 7 19.29 10.03 -22.36
CA GLU A 7 19.15 8.83 -23.20
C GLU A 7 19.35 7.52 -22.40
N GLU A 8 20.26 7.48 -21.42
CA GLU A 8 20.45 6.34 -20.53
C GLU A 8 19.29 6.19 -19.53
N LEU A 9 18.72 7.32 -19.07
CA LEU A 9 17.48 7.32 -18.29
C LEU A 9 16.30 6.82 -19.12
N TYR A 10 16.20 7.20 -20.39
CA TYR A 10 15.18 6.67 -21.30
C TYR A 10 15.35 5.16 -21.50
N ASP A 11 16.56 4.64 -21.67
CA ASP A 11 16.78 3.19 -21.79
C ASP A 11 16.45 2.41 -20.51
N ILE A 12 16.74 2.98 -19.33
CA ILE A 12 16.39 2.36 -18.03
C ILE A 12 14.85 2.30 -17.84
N PHE A 13 14.11 3.31 -18.32
CA PHE A 13 12.65 3.36 -18.20
C PHE A 13 11.90 2.67 -19.35
N VAL A 14 12.42 2.68 -20.57
CA VAL A 14 11.85 1.98 -21.74
C VAL A 14 12.04 0.46 -21.59
N ASN A 15 13.12 0.00 -20.95
CA ASN A 15 13.30 -1.40 -20.56
C ASN A 15 12.59 -1.79 -19.26
N ARG A 16 11.91 -0.87 -18.54
CA ARG A 16 10.80 -1.22 -17.63
C ARG A 16 9.56 -1.55 -18.45
N ASN A 17 9.74 -2.47 -19.37
CA ASN A 17 8.69 -3.02 -20.16
C ASN A 17 7.79 -3.79 -19.18
N CYS A 18 6.60 -3.25 -18.87
CA CYS A 18 5.49 -3.98 -18.23
C CYS A 18 5.03 -5.21 -19.04
N TYR A 19 5.82 -5.60 -20.05
CA TYR A 19 5.81 -6.86 -20.75
C TYR A 19 5.89 -8.06 -19.80
N TRP A 20 6.57 -7.95 -18.65
CA TRP A 20 6.54 -9.01 -17.63
C TRP A 20 5.14 -9.21 -17.05
N ILE A 21 4.36 -8.13 -16.82
CA ILE A 21 2.97 -8.23 -16.35
C ILE A 21 2.13 -8.94 -17.42
N LYS A 22 2.31 -8.58 -18.70
CA LYS A 22 1.59 -9.19 -19.83
C LYS A 22 1.99 -10.65 -20.07
N GLU A 23 3.27 -11.00 -19.88
CA GLU A 23 3.79 -12.38 -19.95
C GLU A 23 3.33 -13.22 -18.76
N ILE A 24 3.23 -12.65 -17.56
CA ILE A 24 2.63 -13.32 -16.41
C ILE A 24 1.17 -13.62 -16.74
N PHE A 25 0.38 -12.62 -17.14
CA PHE A 25 -1.02 -12.82 -17.51
C PHE A 25 -1.22 -13.81 -18.67
N SER A 26 -0.35 -13.79 -19.69
CA SER A 26 -0.45 -14.69 -20.84
C SER A 26 -0.04 -16.13 -20.51
N ARG A 27 1.00 -16.34 -19.69
CA ARG A 27 1.40 -17.68 -19.22
C ARG A 27 0.35 -18.32 -18.31
N TYR A 28 -0.33 -17.52 -17.47
CA TYR A 28 -1.44 -17.99 -16.64
C TYR A 28 -2.70 -18.34 -17.45
N SER A 29 -2.93 -17.68 -18.59
CA SER A 29 -4.11 -17.94 -19.43
C SER A 29 -4.02 -19.21 -20.27
N GLN A 30 -2.81 -19.76 -20.46
CA GLN A 30 -2.57 -20.95 -21.29
C GLN A 30 -2.51 -22.26 -20.48
N GLN A 31 -2.47 -22.18 -19.15
CA GLN A 31 -2.42 -23.35 -18.27
C GLN A 31 -3.66 -23.43 -17.39
N GLN A 32 -4.49 -24.44 -17.67
CA GLN A 32 -5.45 -25.11 -16.78
C GLN A 32 -6.93 -24.68 -16.83
N GLY A 33 -7.73 -25.61 -17.38
CA GLY A 33 -9.03 -25.91 -16.83
C GLY A 33 -8.88 -26.37 -15.38
N HIS A 34 -9.64 -25.72 -14.49
CA HIS A 34 -9.82 -25.94 -13.05
C HIS A 34 -9.19 -24.91 -12.09
N LYS A 35 -10.11 -24.03 -11.63
CA LYS A 35 -10.33 -23.61 -10.22
C LYS A 35 -9.46 -22.48 -9.64
N PHE A 36 -9.85 -21.25 -9.99
CA PHE A 36 -10.04 -20.02 -9.16
C PHE A 36 -8.96 -19.53 -8.15
N LYS A 37 -7.95 -20.32 -7.77
CA LYS A 37 -6.96 -19.94 -6.74
C LYS A 37 -5.63 -19.37 -7.28
N GLN A 38 -5.39 -19.36 -8.59
CA GLN A 38 -4.04 -19.13 -9.13
C GLN A 38 -3.85 -17.86 -9.99
N ASN A 39 -4.90 -17.09 -10.29
CA ASN A 39 -4.76 -15.94 -11.21
C ASN A 39 -4.85 -14.56 -10.53
N ILE A 40 -4.75 -14.49 -9.19
CA ILE A 40 -4.73 -13.20 -8.50
C ILE A 40 -3.30 -12.66 -8.51
N ILE A 41 -3.08 -11.54 -9.21
CA ILE A 41 -1.83 -10.80 -9.11
C ILE A 41 -1.87 -9.97 -7.83
N LEU A 42 -1.03 -10.35 -6.87
CA LEU A 42 -0.85 -9.58 -5.66
C LEU A 42 0.01 -8.34 -5.96
N PRO A 43 -0.34 -7.18 -5.38
CA PRO A 43 0.47 -5.99 -5.55
C PRO A 43 1.82 -6.24 -4.86
N THR A 44 2.91 -6.30 -5.61
CA THR A 44 4.23 -6.52 -5.02
C THR A 44 4.82 -5.22 -4.50
N PRO A 45 5.62 -5.25 -3.41
CA PRO A 45 6.43 -4.11 -3.05
C PRO A 45 7.30 -3.65 -4.23
N LEU A 46 7.58 -2.34 -4.32
CA LEU A 46 8.59 -1.82 -5.24
C LEU A 46 9.89 -2.60 -5.04
N PHE A 47 10.63 -2.88 -6.11
CA PHE A 47 11.82 -3.75 -6.09
C PHE A 47 12.80 -3.42 -4.96
N GLU A 48 12.97 -2.12 -4.67
CA GLU A 48 13.83 -1.58 -3.61
C GLU A 48 13.39 -1.96 -2.18
N GLY A 49 12.11 -2.27 -1.97
CA GLY A 49 11.53 -2.68 -0.67
C GLY A 49 11.37 -4.20 -0.50
N SER A 50 11.75 -5.02 -1.48
CA SER A 50 11.50 -6.47 -1.48
C SER A 50 12.05 -7.21 -0.25
N GLN A 51 13.31 -6.95 0.11
CA GLN A 51 13.93 -7.59 1.28
C GLN A 51 13.30 -7.11 2.60
N GLU A 52 12.98 -5.82 2.68
CA GLU A 52 12.34 -5.23 3.86
C GLU A 52 10.94 -5.82 4.07
N TYR A 53 10.18 -6.00 2.99
CA TYR A 53 8.90 -6.70 3.00
C TYR A 53 9.02 -8.17 3.46
N ILE A 54 9.96 -8.94 2.91
CA ILE A 54 10.16 -10.34 3.32
C ILE A 54 10.43 -10.44 4.82
N ASN A 55 11.22 -9.52 5.37
CA ASN A 55 11.53 -9.49 6.80
C ASN A 55 10.30 -9.13 7.64
N MET A 56 9.52 -8.13 7.22
CA MET A 56 8.29 -7.74 7.93
C MET A 56 7.21 -8.81 7.91
N ASN A 57 7.02 -9.49 6.78
CA ASN A 57 6.02 -10.54 6.64
C ASN A 57 6.32 -11.71 7.60
N LYS A 58 7.60 -12.08 7.77
CA LYS A 58 8.01 -13.13 8.73
C LYS A 58 7.68 -12.76 10.18
N THR A 59 7.88 -11.50 10.57
CA THR A 59 7.55 -11.02 11.93
C THR A 59 6.05 -11.02 12.17
N LEU A 60 5.25 -10.60 11.17
CA LEU A 60 3.80 -10.57 11.28
C LEU A 60 3.17 -11.98 11.32
N ASP A 61 3.71 -12.93 10.55
CA ASP A 61 3.23 -14.33 10.51
C ASP A 61 3.54 -15.12 11.80
N ASN A 62 4.49 -14.68 12.63
CA ASN A 62 4.94 -15.40 13.82
C ASN A 62 4.22 -15.02 15.12
N ASN A 63 3.15 -14.21 15.08
CA ASN A 63 2.44 -13.70 16.28
C ASN A 63 3.42 -13.12 17.31
N GLU A 64 4.42 -12.40 16.83
CA GLU A 64 5.47 -11.79 17.65
C GLU A 64 4.88 -10.69 18.55
N LEU A 65 5.47 -10.54 19.73
CA LEU A 65 4.92 -9.80 20.86
C LEU A 65 4.56 -8.36 20.44
N VAL A 66 3.54 -7.77 21.07
CA VAL A 66 3.16 -6.34 20.90
C VAL A 66 4.38 -5.41 20.90
N TYR A 67 5.43 -5.77 21.64
CA TYR A 67 6.71 -5.09 21.66
C TYR A 67 7.45 -5.05 20.30
N GLU A 68 7.56 -6.17 19.59
CA GLU A 68 8.22 -6.25 18.27
C GLU A 68 7.46 -5.44 17.22
N MET A 69 6.13 -5.47 17.30
CA MET A 69 5.28 -4.64 16.47
C MET A 69 5.47 -3.14 16.72
N LYS A 70 5.65 -2.71 17.97
CA LYS A 70 5.97 -1.31 18.28
C LYS A 70 7.30 -0.89 17.66
N ASN A 71 8.33 -1.74 17.72
CA ASN A 71 9.61 -1.46 17.08
C ASN A 71 9.50 -1.33 15.56
N LEU A 72 8.67 -2.17 14.92
CA LEU A 72 8.37 -2.05 13.49
C LEU A 72 7.66 -0.73 13.17
N ILE A 73 6.66 -0.34 13.95
CA ILE A 73 5.93 0.93 13.78
C ILE A 73 6.86 2.13 13.96
N GLU A 74 7.77 2.09 14.93
CA GLU A 74 8.77 3.14 15.12
C GLU A 74 9.70 3.25 13.91
N ARG A 75 10.13 2.12 13.33
CA ARG A 75 10.91 2.12 12.09
C ARG A 75 10.14 2.75 10.93
N CYS A 76 8.84 2.44 10.82
CA CYS A 76 7.96 3.01 9.80
C CYS A 76 7.85 4.54 9.91
N SER A 77 7.98 5.11 11.10
CA SER A 77 7.86 6.56 11.31
C SER A 77 9.00 7.36 10.66
N ASN A 78 10.13 6.71 10.35
CA ASN A 78 11.34 7.38 9.86
C ASN A 78 11.87 6.80 8.53
N ASN A 79 11.22 5.76 7.99
CA ASN A 79 11.64 5.09 6.77
C ASN A 79 10.40 4.82 5.89
N GLN A 80 10.34 5.50 4.75
CA GLN A 80 9.24 5.38 3.79
C GLN A 80 9.14 3.96 3.20
N HIS A 81 10.27 3.29 2.92
CA HIS A 81 10.25 1.91 2.44
C HIS A 81 9.70 0.95 3.49
N ALA A 82 10.13 1.11 4.74
CA ALA A 82 9.60 0.34 5.86
C ALA A 82 8.09 0.55 6.00
N SER A 83 7.64 1.80 6.00
CA SER A 83 6.22 2.13 6.08
C SER A 83 5.41 1.52 4.93
N TYR A 84 5.90 1.63 3.69
CA TYR A 84 5.23 1.06 2.54
C TYR A 84 5.13 -0.46 2.66
N CYS A 85 6.25 -1.14 2.97
CA CYS A 85 6.28 -2.59 3.12
C CYS A 85 5.34 -3.07 4.23
N PHE A 86 5.29 -2.34 5.35
CA PHE A 86 4.41 -2.66 6.46
C PHE A 86 2.94 -2.65 6.03
N ILE A 87 2.48 -1.57 5.38
CA ILE A 87 1.10 -1.48 4.90
C ILE A 87 0.81 -2.56 3.84
N MET A 88 1.76 -2.83 2.95
CA MET A 88 1.63 -3.85 1.91
C MET A 88 1.43 -5.25 2.50
N THR A 89 2.03 -5.57 3.65
CA THR A 89 1.76 -6.85 4.32
C THR A 89 0.30 -6.98 4.73
N PHE A 90 -0.33 -5.92 5.25
CA PHE A 90 -1.76 -5.92 5.54
C PHE A 90 -2.62 -6.01 4.28
N VAL A 91 -2.19 -5.42 3.16
CA VAL A 91 -2.87 -5.61 1.86
C VAL A 91 -2.81 -7.07 1.39
N HIS A 92 -1.70 -7.76 1.59
CA HIS A 92 -1.58 -9.20 1.28
C HIS A 92 -2.43 -10.05 2.21
N HIS A 93 -2.45 -9.74 3.51
CA HIS A 93 -3.35 -10.39 4.46
C HIS A 93 -4.82 -10.18 4.09
N TYR A 94 -5.20 -8.99 3.61
CA TYR A 94 -6.55 -8.71 3.17
C TYR A 94 -6.98 -9.57 1.96
N VAL A 95 -6.07 -9.84 1.03
CA VAL A 95 -6.35 -10.79 -0.09
C VAL A 95 -6.43 -12.23 0.41
N ASN A 96 -5.62 -12.61 1.39
CA ASN A 96 -5.72 -13.93 2.02
C ASN A 96 -7.06 -14.10 2.75
N PHE A 97 -7.52 -13.08 3.47
CA PHE A 97 -8.87 -13.02 4.03
C PHE A 97 -9.94 -13.22 2.95
N TYR A 98 -9.86 -12.48 1.84
CA TYR A 98 -10.78 -12.59 0.71
C TYR A 98 -10.84 -14.00 0.12
N THR A 99 -9.69 -14.63 -0.09
CA THR A 99 -9.60 -15.97 -0.72
C THR A 99 -10.02 -17.11 0.21
N THR A 100 -9.87 -16.93 1.52
CA THR A 100 -10.15 -17.98 2.53
C THR A 100 -11.47 -17.78 3.26
N ASN A 101 -12.07 -16.59 3.17
CA ASN A 101 -13.24 -16.15 3.94
C ASN A 101 -13.06 -16.28 5.46
N LYS A 102 -11.83 -16.19 5.96
CA LYS A 102 -11.51 -16.30 7.39
C LYS A 102 -10.98 -14.98 7.91
N CYS A 103 -11.78 -14.33 8.75
CA CYS A 103 -11.33 -13.19 9.55
C CYS A 103 -10.19 -13.63 10.46
N ASN A 104 -9.16 -12.79 10.57
CA ASN A 104 -8.07 -13.01 11.52
C ASN A 104 -8.27 -12.07 12.71
N ASP A 105 -9.14 -12.49 13.63
CA ASP A 105 -9.52 -11.71 14.81
C ASP A 105 -8.30 -11.36 15.68
N ASP A 106 -7.23 -12.17 15.65
CA ASP A 106 -5.98 -11.91 16.36
C ASP A 106 -5.27 -10.66 15.81
N HIS A 107 -5.25 -10.48 14.48
CA HIS A 107 -4.64 -9.30 13.84
C HIS A 107 -5.44 -8.03 14.13
N VAL A 108 -6.77 -8.12 14.18
CA VAL A 108 -7.64 -7.00 14.56
C VAL A 108 -7.29 -6.55 15.98
N GLN A 109 -7.31 -7.48 16.95
CA GLN A 109 -7.01 -7.18 18.34
C GLN A 109 -5.59 -6.62 18.51
N LEU A 110 -4.63 -7.11 17.74
CA LEU A 110 -3.26 -6.59 17.73
C LEU A 110 -3.22 -5.13 17.26
N ILE A 111 -3.89 -4.81 16.14
CA ILE A 111 -3.96 -3.45 15.60
C ILE A 111 -4.67 -2.50 16.58
N GLU A 112 -5.75 -2.94 17.21
CA GLU A 112 -6.45 -2.16 18.24
C GLU A 112 -5.57 -1.86 19.45
N LYS A 113 -4.79 -2.85 19.94
CA LYS A 113 -3.81 -2.64 21.01
C LYS A 113 -2.70 -1.66 20.64
N LEU A 114 -2.41 -1.49 19.35
CA LEU A 114 -1.37 -0.61 18.81
C LEU A 114 -1.92 0.74 18.32
N GLN A 115 -3.20 1.05 18.56
CA GLN A 115 -3.88 2.24 18.05
C GLN A 115 -3.09 3.54 18.27
N THR A 116 -2.55 3.76 19.47
CA THR A 116 -1.80 4.99 19.80
C THR A 116 -0.52 5.11 18.96
N ASP A 117 0.24 4.02 18.85
CA ASP A 117 1.50 3.98 18.09
C ASP A 117 1.24 4.16 16.59
N LEU A 118 0.20 3.50 16.07
CA LEU A 118 -0.22 3.59 14.68
C LEU A 118 -0.75 4.98 14.31
N ASN A 119 -1.54 5.61 15.18
CA ASN A 119 -2.02 6.98 14.96
C ASN A 119 -0.87 7.99 14.94
N LYS A 120 0.15 7.80 15.78
CA LYS A 120 1.35 8.65 15.76
C LYS A 120 2.15 8.46 14.46
N CYS A 121 2.26 7.23 13.98
CA CYS A 121 3.03 6.88 12.80
C CYS A 121 2.33 7.26 11.48
N PHE A 122 1.04 6.93 11.34
CA PHE A 122 0.31 7.01 10.07
C PHE A 122 -0.90 7.95 10.07
N GLU A 123 -1.10 8.70 11.17
CA GLU A 123 -2.33 9.48 11.42
C GLU A 123 -3.59 8.59 11.49
N PRO A 124 -4.75 9.13 11.90
CA PRO A 124 -5.99 8.34 11.97
C PRO A 124 -6.41 7.64 10.68
N ILE A 125 -6.04 8.19 9.51
CA ILE A 125 -6.33 7.59 8.20
C ILE A 125 -5.60 6.26 8.01
N GLY A 126 -4.33 6.18 8.38
CA GLY A 126 -3.54 4.95 8.24
C GLY A 126 -3.97 3.88 9.24
N TYR A 127 -4.22 4.26 10.50
CA TYR A 127 -4.77 3.32 11.49
C TYR A 127 -6.10 2.71 11.03
N LYS A 128 -7.04 3.55 10.57
CA LYS A 128 -8.33 3.08 10.06
C LYS A 128 -8.17 2.16 8.85
N LEU A 129 -7.24 2.46 7.94
CA LEU A 129 -6.96 1.58 6.81
C LEU A 129 -6.53 0.19 7.28
N LEU A 130 -5.59 0.10 8.22
CA LEU A 130 -5.09 -1.19 8.72
C LEU A 130 -6.19 -2.03 9.37
N VAL A 131 -7.06 -1.41 10.17
CA VAL A 131 -8.24 -2.07 10.75
C VAL A 131 -9.15 -2.63 9.65
N LEU A 132 -9.47 -1.82 8.63
CA LEU A 132 -10.33 -2.23 7.52
C LEU A 132 -9.71 -3.32 6.65
N LEU A 133 -8.38 -3.36 6.52
CA LEU A 133 -7.68 -4.45 5.84
C LEU A 133 -7.78 -5.78 6.62
N CYS A 134 -7.89 -5.74 7.95
CA CYS A 134 -8.08 -6.92 8.77
C CYS A 134 -9.55 -7.40 8.83
N GLN A 135 -10.52 -6.48 8.74
CA GLN A 135 -11.95 -6.76 8.94
C GLN A 135 -12.79 -6.74 7.66
N ASN A 136 -12.18 -6.43 6.51
CA ASN A 136 -12.85 -5.98 5.27
C ASN A 136 -13.47 -4.59 5.43
N PHE A 137 -13.70 -3.95 4.29
CA PHE A 137 -14.40 -2.67 4.22
C PHE A 137 -15.92 -2.88 4.25
N SER A 138 -16.67 -1.83 4.56
CA SER A 138 -18.13 -1.85 4.43
C SER A 138 -18.56 -2.17 2.99
N VAL A 139 -19.73 -2.79 2.82
CA VAL A 139 -20.22 -3.24 1.50
C VAL A 139 -20.31 -2.10 0.47
N ASP A 140 -20.60 -0.88 0.93
CA ASP A 140 -20.69 0.32 0.09
C ASP A 140 -19.32 0.92 -0.29
N SER A 141 -18.23 0.44 0.30
CA SER A 141 -16.88 0.91 0.00
C SER A 141 -16.38 0.38 -1.34
N TYR A 142 -15.70 1.24 -2.10
CA TYR A 142 -14.98 0.82 -3.30
C TYR A 142 -13.95 -0.29 -3.00
N TYR A 143 -13.36 -0.30 -1.80
CA TYR A 143 -12.31 -1.25 -1.43
C TYR A 143 -12.82 -2.58 -0.89
N HIS A 144 -14.14 -2.74 -0.69
CA HIS A 144 -14.72 -4.00 -0.22
C HIS A 144 -14.37 -5.14 -1.16
N LEU A 145 -13.95 -6.30 -0.67
CA LEU A 145 -13.75 -7.47 -1.51
C LEU A 145 -14.84 -8.51 -1.24
N ASN A 146 -15.48 -9.00 -2.31
CA ASN A 146 -16.54 -10.01 -2.24
C ASN A 146 -16.26 -11.16 -3.22
N GLN A 147 -16.50 -12.41 -2.80
CA GLN A 147 -16.08 -13.59 -3.56
C GLN A 147 -16.73 -13.72 -4.96
N THR A 148 -17.80 -12.97 -5.20
CA THR A 148 -18.53 -12.93 -6.47
C THR A 148 -17.99 -11.91 -7.47
N MET A 149 -16.98 -11.12 -7.10
CA MET A 149 -16.44 -10.06 -7.95
C MET A 149 -15.59 -10.61 -9.10
N SER A 150 -15.56 -9.87 -10.21
CA SER A 150 -14.67 -10.22 -11.33
C SER A 150 -13.20 -9.99 -10.96
N LEU A 151 -12.31 -10.73 -11.62
CA LEU A 151 -10.87 -10.62 -11.40
C LEU A 151 -10.33 -9.22 -11.73
N ASP A 152 -10.85 -8.58 -12.78
CA ASP A 152 -10.49 -7.21 -13.15
C ASP A 152 -10.87 -6.21 -12.03
N MET A 153 -12.06 -6.34 -11.45
CA MET A 153 -12.48 -5.50 -10.32
C MET A 153 -11.61 -5.70 -9.09
N LEU A 154 -11.25 -6.95 -8.78
CA LEU A 154 -10.31 -7.26 -7.71
C LEU A 154 -8.96 -6.56 -7.95
N HIS A 155 -8.34 -6.74 -9.12
CA HIS A 155 -7.03 -6.15 -9.43
C HIS A 155 -7.05 -4.62 -9.38
N ARG A 156 -8.10 -3.96 -9.87
CA ARG A 156 -8.25 -2.50 -9.75
C ARG A 156 -8.30 -2.02 -8.31
N ARG A 157 -8.99 -2.75 -7.43
CA ARG A 157 -9.07 -2.44 -6.00
C ARG A 157 -7.72 -2.65 -5.32
N LEU A 158 -7.00 -3.72 -5.66
CA LEU A 158 -5.65 -3.97 -5.13
C LEU A 158 -4.63 -2.94 -5.62
N LEU A 159 -4.71 -2.50 -6.87
CA LEU A 159 -3.88 -1.40 -7.38
C LEU A 159 -4.17 -0.11 -6.63
N ALA A 160 -5.44 0.22 -6.40
CA ALA A 160 -5.81 1.40 -5.63
C ALA A 160 -5.29 1.33 -4.18
N LEU A 161 -5.34 0.16 -3.53
CA LEU A 161 -4.75 -0.04 -2.20
C LEU A 161 -3.22 0.12 -2.21
N ASN A 162 -2.53 -0.35 -3.24
CA ASN A 162 -1.08 -0.14 -3.39
C ASN A 162 -0.77 1.36 -3.50
N ILE A 163 -1.51 2.10 -4.33
CA ILE A 163 -1.34 3.56 -4.45
C ILE A 163 -1.56 4.27 -3.10
N VAL A 164 -2.59 3.87 -2.35
CA VAL A 164 -2.84 4.39 -1.00
C VAL A 164 -1.68 4.07 -0.05
N ALA A 165 -1.15 2.85 -0.09
CA ALA A 165 0.01 2.45 0.71
C ALA A 165 1.24 3.32 0.38
N ILE A 166 1.48 3.61 -0.89
CA ILE A 166 2.55 4.53 -1.33
C ILE A 166 2.31 5.93 -0.74
N PHE A 167 1.11 6.50 -0.88
CA PHE A 167 0.85 7.85 -0.37
C PHE A 167 0.96 7.95 1.15
N LEU A 168 0.45 6.96 1.88
CA LEU A 168 0.62 6.90 3.33
C LEU A 168 2.10 6.79 3.73
N SER A 169 2.90 6.05 2.96
CA SER A 169 4.30 5.86 3.29
C SER A 169 5.15 7.13 3.25
N PHE A 170 4.75 8.12 2.45
CA PHE A 170 5.43 9.41 2.41
C PHE A 170 5.28 10.23 3.69
N LYS A 171 4.41 9.82 4.62
CA LYS A 171 4.32 10.36 5.98
C LYS A 171 5.63 10.24 6.76
N ALA A 172 6.44 9.23 6.43
CA ALA A 172 7.71 8.93 7.09
C ALA A 172 8.85 9.89 6.71
N TYR A 173 8.63 10.78 5.73
CA TYR A 173 9.59 11.83 5.43
C TYR A 173 9.59 12.92 6.49
N LYS A 174 10.71 13.65 6.58
CA LYS A 174 10.83 14.80 7.49
C LYS A 174 10.13 16.05 6.95
N ASN A 175 10.05 16.17 5.63
CA ASN A 175 9.50 17.33 4.94
C ASN A 175 8.39 16.88 4.00
N SER A 176 7.40 17.75 3.78
CA SER A 176 6.38 17.48 2.77
C SER A 176 6.96 17.46 1.36
N THR A 177 6.43 16.56 0.56
CA THR A 177 6.67 16.36 -0.87
C THR A 177 5.35 16.53 -1.61
N PHE A 178 5.38 16.67 -2.93
CA PHE A 178 4.15 16.69 -3.72
C PHE A 178 3.27 15.46 -3.46
N LEU A 179 3.88 14.26 -3.41
CA LEU A 179 3.14 13.01 -3.24
C LEU A 179 2.61 12.82 -1.81
N SER A 180 3.36 13.20 -0.76
CA SER A 180 2.81 13.23 0.61
C SER A 180 1.66 14.23 0.71
N SER A 181 1.76 15.35 -0.03
CA SER A 181 0.75 16.39 0.01
C SER A 181 -0.60 15.92 -0.51
N ILE A 182 -0.70 14.79 -1.22
CA ILE A 182 -2.01 14.25 -1.63
C ILE A 182 -2.86 13.84 -0.41
N LEU A 183 -2.23 13.26 0.62
CA LEU A 183 -2.94 12.78 1.82
C LEU A 183 -2.72 13.65 3.05
N PHE A 184 -1.66 14.44 3.08
CA PHE A 184 -1.24 15.22 4.24
C PHE A 184 -1.03 16.70 3.89
N ASP A 185 -1.07 17.56 4.89
CA ASP A 185 -0.68 18.97 4.76
C ASP A 185 0.85 19.14 4.75
N GLU A 186 1.30 20.39 4.68
CA GLU A 186 2.73 20.75 4.70
C GLU A 186 3.46 20.30 5.98
N ARG A 187 2.73 20.06 7.07
CA ARG A 187 3.25 19.57 8.35
C ARG A 187 3.13 18.05 8.46
N LEU A 188 2.79 17.38 7.36
CA LEU A 188 2.55 15.94 7.28
C LEU A 188 1.45 15.50 8.26
N LYS A 189 0.39 16.31 8.40
CA LYS A 189 -0.80 15.99 9.20
C LYS A 189 -2.02 15.80 8.31
N MET A 190 -3.02 15.07 8.81
CA MET A 190 -4.29 14.99 8.07
C MET A 190 -4.91 16.38 7.94
N PRO A 191 -5.30 16.80 6.71
CA PRO A 191 -6.07 18.01 6.51
C PRO A 191 -7.40 17.93 7.26
N LYS A 192 -7.86 19.07 7.80
CA LYS A 192 -9.19 19.16 8.42
C LYS A 192 -10.31 19.02 7.41
N ASN A 193 -10.06 19.48 6.17
CA ASN A 193 -10.99 19.41 5.04
C ASN A 193 -10.23 18.93 3.80
N TYR A 194 -10.50 17.70 3.37
CA TYR A 194 -9.84 17.12 2.20
C TYR A 194 -10.28 17.74 0.87
N VAL A 195 -11.51 18.27 0.78
CA VAL A 195 -12.00 18.89 -0.47
C VAL A 195 -11.20 20.15 -0.77
N GLU A 196 -11.16 21.06 0.20
CA GLU A 196 -10.39 22.31 0.10
C GLU A 196 -8.89 22.05 -0.12
N HIS A 197 -8.35 21.05 0.59
CA HIS A 197 -6.96 20.63 0.44
C HIS A 197 -6.61 20.19 -0.98
N LEU A 198 -7.45 19.34 -1.58
CA LEU A 198 -7.25 18.87 -2.95
C LEU A 198 -7.45 19.99 -3.98
N GLU A 199 -8.41 20.88 -3.76
CA GLU A 199 -8.61 22.08 -4.59
C GLU A 199 -7.37 22.97 -4.59
N ASN A 200 -6.77 23.20 -3.42
CA ASN A 200 -5.55 23.99 -3.29
C ASN A 200 -4.38 23.35 -4.05
N LEU A 201 -4.17 22.04 -3.94
CA LEU A 201 -3.13 21.34 -4.71
C LEU A 201 -3.33 21.49 -6.23
N TYR A 202 -4.59 21.43 -6.68
CA TYR A 202 -4.93 21.60 -8.09
C TYR A 202 -4.71 23.05 -8.57
N MET A 203 -4.96 24.04 -7.72
CA MET A 203 -4.69 25.45 -8.03
C MET A 203 -3.19 25.76 -8.06
N PHE A 204 -2.41 25.21 -7.13
CA PHE A 204 -0.94 25.34 -7.13
C PHE A 204 -0.29 24.73 -8.38
N THR A 205 -0.83 23.63 -8.89
CA THR A 205 -0.33 23.02 -10.15
C THR A 205 -0.67 23.84 -11.39
N LYS A 206 -1.78 24.61 -11.39
CA LYS A 206 -2.12 25.54 -12.49
C LYS A 206 -1.25 26.80 -12.52
N SER A 207 -0.79 27.32 -11.39
CA SER A 207 0.03 28.54 -11.36
C SER A 207 1.47 28.36 -11.84
N HIS A 208 1.97 27.11 -11.88
CA HIS A 208 3.32 26.78 -12.33
C HIS A 208 3.40 26.27 -13.78
N ILE A 209 2.28 26.25 -14.50
CA ILE A 209 2.22 26.00 -15.95
C ILE A 209 1.95 27.35 -16.63
N LYS A 210 3.02 28.16 -16.76
CA LYS A 210 3.11 29.32 -17.64
C LYS A 210 4.47 29.34 -18.29
#